data_AF-A0A6A8AA88-F1
#
_entry.id   AF-A0A6A8AA88-F1
#
_cell.length_a   1.000
_cell.length_b   1.000
_cell.length_c   1.000
_cell.angle_alpha   90.00
_cell.angle_beta   90.00
_cell.angle_gamma   90.00
#
_symmetry.space_group_name_H-M   'P 1'
#
loop_
_entity.id
_entity.type
_entity.pdbx_description
1 polymer ?
#
loop_
_entity_poly.entity_id
_entity_poly.type
_entity_poly.pdbx_seq_one_letter_code
_entity_poly.pdbx_strand_id
1 'polypeptide(L)'
;MLLAEQIRSQARRQGREPATLASFSGQATSQETVTASLRATNTDSNSYVDQRIASFGTSLSLLYEPKVAAGTAAQFYRGDKVWAAVSINDVTGLSSSLSGLSTTAAGKVAKSGDTMTGPLIQPAYAKASLPNVATFARSMVYVTDLTGGAEFCYSDGSNWRRMSDRSIAN
;
A
#
# COMPACT_ATOMS: atom_id res chain seq x y z
N MET A 1 -46.68 79.43 -35.94
CA MET A 1 -46.46 80.34 -34.78
C MET A 1 -47.17 79.88 -33.51
N LEU A 2 -48.34 79.21 -33.57
CA LEU A 2 -49.11 78.74 -32.39
C LEU A 2 -48.35 77.81 -31.41
N LEU A 3 -47.47 76.92 -31.91
CA LEU A 3 -46.77 75.93 -31.08
C LEU A 3 -45.70 76.55 -30.17
N ALA A 4 -45.02 77.61 -30.63
CA ALA A 4 -44.01 78.31 -29.86
C ALA A 4 -44.63 79.12 -28.69
N GLU A 5 -45.85 79.61 -28.87
CA GLU A 5 -46.62 80.27 -27.80
C GLU A 5 -47.20 79.27 -26.80
N GLN A 6 -47.64 78.09 -27.24
CA GLN A 6 -48.02 77.01 -26.32
C GLN A 6 -46.86 76.63 -25.39
N ILE A 7 -45.65 76.41 -25.92
CA ILE A 7 -44.48 76.05 -25.11
C ILE A 7 -44.11 77.17 -24.12
N ARG A 8 -44.14 78.43 -24.53
CA ARG A 8 -43.85 79.58 -23.64
C ARG A 8 -44.88 79.75 -22.53
N SER A 9 -46.16 79.47 -22.81
CA SER A 9 -47.21 79.50 -21.78
C SER A 9 -47.08 78.36 -20.76
N GLN A 10 -46.65 77.17 -21.19
CA GLN A 10 -46.43 76.02 -20.30
C GLN A 10 -45.23 76.25 -19.38
N ALA A 11 -44.16 76.86 -19.89
CA ALA A 11 -43.00 77.24 -19.09
C ALA A 11 -43.32 78.33 -18.03
N ARG A 12 -44.17 79.32 -18.36
CA ARG A 12 -44.65 80.32 -17.39
C ARG A 12 -45.58 79.71 -16.32
N ARG A 13 -46.42 78.74 -16.70
CA ARG A 13 -47.29 78.01 -15.75
C ARG A 13 -46.53 77.14 -14.76
N GLN A 14 -45.32 76.69 -15.12
CA GLN A 14 -44.46 75.89 -14.23
C GLN A 14 -43.46 76.73 -13.41
N GLY A 15 -43.56 78.07 -13.43
CA GLY A 15 -42.79 78.96 -12.54
C GLY A 15 -41.27 78.85 -12.65
N ARG A 16 -40.74 78.38 -13.79
CA ARG A 16 -39.30 78.11 -13.97
C ARG A 16 -38.65 79.25 -14.75
N GLU A 17 -38.10 80.21 -14.02
CA GLU A 17 -37.19 81.26 -14.54
C GLU A 17 -35.96 80.62 -15.21
N PRO A 18 -35.34 81.27 -16.23
CA PRO A 18 -34.16 80.75 -16.92
C PRO A 18 -32.94 80.69 -15.98
N ALA A 19 -32.30 79.53 -15.94
CA ALA A 19 -31.34 79.11 -14.92
C ALA A 19 -30.13 80.04 -14.72
N THR A 20 -29.95 80.54 -13.50
CA THR A 20 -28.64 80.91 -12.96
C THR A 20 -27.95 79.66 -12.41
N LEU A 21 -26.72 79.40 -12.83
CA LEU A 21 -25.83 78.36 -12.29
C LEU A 21 -25.63 78.55 -10.78
N ALA A 22 -26.45 77.90 -9.95
CA ALA A 22 -26.19 77.75 -8.53
C ALA A 22 -26.87 76.50 -7.95
N SER A 23 -26.09 75.74 -7.19
CA SER A 23 -26.46 74.70 -6.23
C SER A 23 -26.90 73.33 -6.78
N PHE A 24 -26.07 72.35 -6.41
CA PHE A 24 -26.34 70.92 -6.34
C PHE A 24 -27.66 70.66 -5.58
N SER A 25 -28.77 70.51 -6.29
CA SER A 25 -30.07 70.13 -5.70
C SER A 25 -31.01 69.42 -6.68
N GLY A 26 -30.46 68.86 -7.77
CA GLY A 26 -31.16 67.88 -8.57
C GLY A 26 -30.98 66.52 -7.91
N GLN A 27 -31.96 66.13 -7.10
CA GLN A 27 -32.18 64.77 -6.61
C GLN A 27 -31.65 63.76 -7.64
N ALA A 28 -30.55 63.10 -7.33
CA ALA A 28 -30.10 61.93 -8.07
C ALA A 28 -31.31 61.00 -8.11
N THR A 29 -31.94 60.90 -9.29
CA THR A 29 -33.06 60.00 -9.55
C THR A 29 -32.66 58.65 -8.98
N SER A 30 -33.55 58.01 -8.23
CA SER A 30 -33.25 56.84 -7.39
C SER A 30 -32.34 55.81 -8.05
N GLN A 31 -32.30 55.72 -9.37
CA GLN A 31 -31.35 54.97 -10.19
C GLN A 31 -29.85 55.23 -9.95
N GLU A 32 -29.37 56.43 -9.64
CA GLU A 32 -27.92 56.69 -9.43
C GLU A 32 -27.48 56.30 -8.01
N THR A 33 -28.34 56.55 -7.00
CA THR A 33 -28.19 56.00 -5.64
C THR A 33 -28.38 54.49 -5.65
N VAL A 34 -29.33 53.96 -6.41
CA VAL A 34 -29.53 52.53 -6.61
C VAL A 34 -28.36 51.93 -7.36
N THR A 35 -27.72 52.61 -8.32
CA THR A 35 -26.52 52.09 -9.00
C THR A 35 -25.28 52.18 -8.11
N ALA A 36 -25.14 53.18 -7.24
CA ALA A 36 -24.05 53.25 -6.26
C ALA A 36 -24.22 52.23 -5.12
N SER A 37 -25.44 52.05 -4.61
CA SER A 37 -25.80 50.99 -3.67
C SER A 37 -25.66 49.62 -4.32
N LEU A 38 -26.23 49.42 -5.52
CA LEU A 38 -26.12 48.19 -6.29
C LEU A 38 -24.67 47.91 -6.63
N ARG A 39 -23.81 48.89 -6.96
CA ARG A 39 -22.38 48.69 -7.27
C ARG A 39 -21.52 48.45 -6.02
N ALA A 40 -21.92 48.96 -4.86
CA ALA A 40 -21.37 48.54 -3.58
C ALA A 40 -21.76 47.08 -3.26
N THR A 41 -23.01 46.67 -3.57
CA THR A 41 -23.48 45.28 -3.43
C THR A 41 -23.12 44.36 -4.60
N ASN A 42 -22.69 44.90 -5.74
CA ASN A 42 -22.27 44.15 -6.95
C ASN A 42 -20.76 43.90 -6.94
N THR A 43 -20.11 44.18 -5.81
CA THR A 43 -18.91 43.43 -5.40
C THR A 43 -19.31 42.14 -4.67
N ASP A 44 -20.54 42.07 -4.15
CA ASP A 44 -21.01 41.00 -3.25
C ASP A 44 -21.89 39.94 -3.92
N SER A 45 -22.42 40.17 -5.12
CA SER A 45 -23.14 39.12 -5.86
C SER A 45 -22.19 37.99 -6.28
N ASN A 46 -20.95 38.35 -6.62
CA ASN A 46 -19.89 37.37 -6.80
C ASN A 46 -19.48 36.76 -5.45
N SER A 47 -19.39 37.56 -4.38
CA SER A 47 -19.07 37.08 -3.02
C SER A 47 -20.09 36.08 -2.45
N TYR A 48 -21.39 36.28 -2.65
CA TYR A 48 -22.42 35.36 -2.19
C TYR A 48 -22.38 34.05 -2.98
N VAL A 49 -22.23 34.12 -4.30
CA VAL A 49 -22.06 32.94 -5.15
C VAL A 49 -20.76 32.21 -4.81
N ASP A 50 -19.66 32.92 -4.60
CA ASP A 50 -18.36 32.38 -4.19
C ASP A 50 -18.43 31.74 -2.79
N GLN A 51 -19.13 32.36 -1.83
CA GLN A 51 -19.39 31.80 -0.51
C GLN A 51 -20.28 30.56 -0.58
N ARG A 52 -21.28 30.54 -1.48
CA ARG A 52 -22.16 29.36 -1.69
C ARG A 52 -21.42 28.23 -2.39
N ILE A 53 -20.56 28.51 -3.36
CA ILE A 53 -19.69 27.54 -4.02
C ILE A 53 -18.66 26.99 -3.04
N ALA A 54 -18.05 27.84 -2.21
CA ALA A 54 -17.09 27.43 -1.18
C ALA A 54 -17.76 26.60 -0.08
N SER A 55 -18.93 27.00 0.40
CA SER A 55 -19.69 26.24 1.40
C SER A 55 -20.25 24.92 0.84
N PHE A 56 -20.64 24.87 -0.43
CA PHE A 56 -20.98 23.62 -1.10
C PHE A 56 -19.74 22.71 -1.24
N GLY A 57 -18.58 23.26 -1.60
CA GLY A 57 -17.32 22.51 -1.69
C GLY A 57 -16.86 21.95 -0.34
N THR A 58 -16.95 22.73 0.74
CA THR A 58 -16.60 22.26 2.10
C THR A 58 -17.62 21.27 2.67
N SER A 59 -18.93 21.47 2.43
CA SER A 59 -19.97 20.55 2.89
C SER A 59 -19.93 19.20 2.16
N LEU A 60 -19.69 19.19 0.85
CA LEU A 60 -19.39 17.95 0.12
C LEU A 60 -18.17 17.25 0.69
N SER A 61 -17.12 18.00 1.05
CA SER A 61 -15.88 17.45 1.58
C SER A 61 -16.00 16.77 2.94
N LEU A 62 -17.03 17.08 3.72
CA LEU A 62 -17.29 16.48 5.02
C LEU A 62 -18.20 15.24 4.92
N LEU A 63 -18.88 15.06 3.78
CA LEU A 63 -19.83 13.97 3.53
C LEU A 63 -19.20 12.82 2.73
N TYR A 64 -18.20 13.09 1.90
CA TYR A 64 -17.52 12.04 1.13
C TYR A 64 -16.42 11.37 1.96
N GLU A 65 -16.26 10.07 1.79
CA GLU A 65 -15.16 9.33 2.38
C GLU A 65 -13.85 9.68 1.66
N PRO A 66 -12.81 10.22 2.34
CA PRO A 66 -11.53 10.52 1.72
C PRO A 66 -11.00 9.36 0.87
N LYS A 67 -10.50 9.68 -0.33
CA LYS A 67 -9.94 8.68 -1.24
C LYS A 67 -8.88 7.87 -0.52
N VAL A 68 -9.04 6.55 -0.49
CA VAL A 68 -8.01 5.64 0.01
C VAL A 68 -6.79 5.74 -0.91
N ALA A 69 -5.63 6.08 -0.35
CA ALA A 69 -4.38 6.11 -1.09
C ALA A 69 -4.09 4.71 -1.68
N ALA A 70 -3.42 4.65 -2.83
CA ALA A 70 -3.05 3.34 -3.40
C ALA A 70 -2.04 2.62 -2.48
N GLY A 71 -2.31 1.36 -2.17
CA GLY A 71 -1.39 0.51 -1.43
C GLY A 71 -0.33 -0.12 -2.32
N THR A 72 0.56 -0.89 -1.69
CA THR A 72 1.57 -1.71 -2.38
C THR A 72 1.20 -3.19 -2.31
N ALA A 73 1.90 -4.04 -3.09
CA ALA A 73 1.69 -5.49 -3.07
C ALA A 73 2.07 -6.17 -1.73
N ALA A 74 2.81 -5.48 -0.85
CA ALA A 74 3.21 -5.99 0.47
C ALA A 74 2.28 -5.53 1.60
N GLN A 75 1.09 -5.05 1.27
CA GLN A 75 0.14 -4.50 2.23
C GLN A 75 -1.27 -5.05 2.02
N PHE A 76 -2.05 -5.07 3.09
CA PHE A 76 -3.48 -5.35 3.06
C PHE A 76 -4.27 -4.18 3.66
N TYR A 77 -5.50 -4.00 3.18
CA TYR A 77 -6.39 -2.96 3.65
C TYR A 77 -7.17 -3.43 4.87
N ARG A 78 -7.10 -2.71 6.01
CA ARG A 78 -7.79 -3.11 7.25
C ARG A 78 -9.25 -2.62 7.36
N GLY A 79 -9.71 -1.80 6.42
CA GLY A 79 -11.06 -1.23 6.43
C GLY A 79 -11.18 0.14 7.12
N ASP A 80 -10.19 0.56 7.90
CA ASP A 80 -10.13 1.85 8.62
C ASP A 80 -9.38 2.96 7.85
N LYS A 81 -9.27 2.84 6.52
CA LYS A 81 -8.41 3.66 5.63
C LYS A 81 -6.91 3.51 5.83
N VAL A 82 -6.47 2.52 6.61
CA VAL A 82 -5.05 2.30 6.84
C VAL A 82 -4.60 1.02 6.14
N TRP A 83 -3.50 1.14 5.40
CA TRP A 83 -2.76 0.00 4.86
C TRP A 83 -1.87 -0.59 5.95
N ALA A 84 -2.00 -1.88 6.20
CA ALA A 84 -1.11 -2.63 7.09
C ALA A 84 -0.11 -3.44 6.26
N ALA A 85 1.12 -3.59 6.74
CA ALA A 85 2.09 -4.48 6.12
C ALA A 85 1.66 -5.95 6.28
N VAL A 86 1.91 -6.77 5.27
CA VAL A 86 1.76 -8.23 5.36
C VAL A 86 3.01 -8.80 6.04
N SER A 87 2.86 -9.37 7.23
CA SER A 87 3.90 -10.18 7.88
C SER A 87 3.68 -11.66 7.58
N ILE A 88 4.76 -12.44 7.57
CA ILE A 88 4.68 -13.90 7.48
C ILE A 88 3.92 -14.51 8.68
N ASN A 89 3.92 -13.81 9.82
CA ASN A 89 3.18 -14.22 11.01
C ASN A 89 1.67 -14.06 10.85
N ASP A 90 1.24 -13.21 9.90
CA ASP A 90 -0.17 -12.96 9.63
C ASP A 90 -0.77 -14.05 8.72
N VAL A 91 0.07 -14.83 8.05
CA VAL A 91 -0.33 -15.93 7.19
C VAL A 91 -0.21 -17.25 7.96
N THR A 92 -1.33 -17.68 8.54
CA THR A 92 -1.40 -18.94 9.30
C THR A 92 -0.91 -20.12 8.45
N GLY A 93 0.01 -20.92 9.03
CA GLY A 93 0.59 -22.09 8.38
C GLY A 93 1.77 -21.81 7.42
N LEU A 94 1.99 -20.57 6.99
CA LEU A 94 3.13 -20.22 6.14
C LEU A 94 4.43 -20.15 6.94
N SER A 95 4.37 -19.64 8.18
CA SER A 95 5.51 -19.61 9.11
C SER A 95 6.05 -21.01 9.42
N SER A 96 5.16 -21.98 9.65
CA SER A 96 5.49 -23.40 9.84
C SER A 96 6.00 -24.07 8.56
N SER A 97 5.49 -23.65 7.40
CA SER A 97 5.92 -24.19 6.11
C SER A 97 7.32 -23.68 5.74
N LEU A 98 7.66 -22.42 6.06
CA LEU A 98 8.97 -21.84 5.81
C LEU A 98 10.04 -22.34 6.80
N SER A 99 9.69 -22.56 8.07
CA SER A 99 10.62 -23.19 9.03
C SER A 99 11.01 -24.61 8.62
N GLY A 100 10.16 -25.30 7.84
CA GLY A 100 10.47 -26.57 7.18
C GLY A 100 11.15 -26.44 5.81
N LEU A 101 11.16 -25.26 5.19
CA LEU A 101 11.61 -25.04 3.82
C LEU A 101 12.94 -24.26 3.78
N SER A 102 14.01 -24.91 4.25
CA SER A 102 15.37 -24.54 3.85
C SER A 102 15.74 -25.34 2.61
N THR A 103 15.39 -24.84 1.43
CA THR A 103 15.56 -25.56 0.16
C THR A 103 17.01 -25.89 -0.20
N THR A 104 18.03 -25.31 0.47
CA THR A 104 19.45 -25.64 0.25
C THR A 104 20.17 -26.26 1.46
N ALA A 105 19.83 -25.97 2.74
CA ALA A 105 20.37 -26.77 3.87
C ALA A 105 19.76 -28.19 3.97
N ALA A 106 18.70 -28.45 3.19
CA ALA A 106 18.12 -29.77 2.92
C ALA A 106 19.02 -30.66 2.04
N GLY A 107 20.16 -30.15 1.56
CA GLY A 107 21.16 -30.92 0.83
C GLY A 107 22.11 -31.70 1.75
N LYS A 108 21.66 -32.81 2.35
CA LYS A 108 22.52 -33.91 2.88
C LYS A 108 23.40 -33.66 4.15
N VAL A 109 23.03 -32.68 4.99
CA VAL A 109 23.59 -32.31 6.33
C VAL A 109 24.77 -31.33 6.29
N ALA A 110 24.43 -30.06 6.07
CA ALA A 110 25.28 -28.91 6.40
C ALA A 110 24.47 -27.95 7.28
N LYS A 111 24.48 -28.19 8.60
CA LYS A 111 23.84 -27.36 9.61
C LYS A 111 24.93 -26.79 10.52
N SER A 112 25.55 -25.69 10.10
CA SER A 112 26.56 -25.03 10.94
C SER A 112 25.91 -24.54 12.23
N GLY A 113 26.32 -25.10 13.37
CA GLY A 113 25.81 -24.68 14.69
C GLY A 113 24.63 -25.47 15.24
N ASP A 114 24.07 -26.45 14.51
CA ASP A 114 23.01 -27.31 15.04
C ASP A 114 23.55 -28.61 15.63
N THR A 115 23.09 -28.94 16.83
CA THR A 115 23.32 -30.24 17.45
C THR A 115 22.30 -31.25 16.92
N MET A 116 22.76 -32.42 16.47
CA MET A 116 21.84 -33.53 16.18
C MET A 116 21.27 -34.05 17.51
N THR A 117 19.98 -33.78 17.75
CA THR A 117 19.27 -34.32 18.91
C THR A 117 18.77 -35.74 18.60
N GLY A 118 19.17 -36.71 19.42
CA GLY A 118 18.77 -38.12 19.30
C GLY A 118 19.80 -39.01 18.58
N PRO A 119 19.57 -40.34 18.56
CA PRO A 119 20.50 -41.29 17.93
C PRO A 119 20.59 -41.12 16.41
N LEU A 120 21.81 -41.21 15.88
CA LEU A 120 22.03 -41.33 14.45
C LEU A 120 21.81 -42.78 14.01
N ILE A 121 20.77 -43.03 13.22
CA ILE A 121 20.48 -44.35 12.64
C ILE A 121 21.13 -44.44 11.26
N GLN A 122 21.95 -45.46 11.02
CA GLN A 122 22.53 -45.73 9.72
C GLN A 122 21.73 -46.81 8.96
N PRO A 123 21.74 -46.78 7.62
CA PRO A 123 21.20 -47.88 6.83
C PRO A 123 21.86 -49.21 7.19
N ALA A 124 21.04 -50.24 7.41
CA ALA A 124 21.48 -51.59 7.74
C ALA A 124 21.36 -52.51 6.52
N TYR A 125 22.40 -53.29 6.24
CA TYR A 125 22.45 -54.24 5.14
C TYR A 125 22.97 -55.60 5.60
N ALA A 126 22.47 -56.67 5.00
CA ALA A 126 23.20 -57.94 4.99
C ALA A 126 24.39 -57.81 4.03
N LYS A 127 25.48 -58.54 4.28
CA LYS A 127 26.71 -58.56 3.50
C LYS A 127 26.42 -58.79 2.02
N ALA A 128 25.57 -59.76 1.70
CA ALA A 128 25.20 -60.11 0.33
C ALA A 128 24.38 -59.02 -0.39
N SER A 129 23.81 -58.08 0.36
CA SER A 129 22.94 -57.00 -0.15
C SER A 129 23.59 -55.61 -0.03
N LEU A 130 24.91 -55.56 0.16
CA LEU A 130 25.64 -54.30 0.23
C LEU A 130 25.49 -53.49 -1.07
N PRO A 131 25.21 -52.18 -0.98
CA PRO A 131 25.10 -51.34 -2.17
C PRO A 131 26.45 -51.18 -2.86
N ASN A 132 26.43 -50.76 -4.14
CA ASN A 132 27.66 -50.54 -4.91
C ASN A 132 28.57 -49.54 -4.21
N VAL A 133 29.74 -50.03 -3.81
CA VAL A 133 30.73 -49.27 -3.03
C VAL A 133 31.24 -48.01 -3.74
N ALA A 134 31.35 -48.03 -5.07
CA ALA A 134 31.84 -46.90 -5.85
C ALA A 134 30.85 -45.74 -5.88
N THR A 135 29.55 -46.03 -5.89
CA THR A 135 28.47 -45.02 -5.83
C THR A 135 28.43 -44.34 -4.46
N PHE A 136 28.80 -45.06 -3.41
CA PHE A 136 28.71 -44.62 -2.01
C PHE A 136 30.10 -44.43 -1.39
N ALA A 137 31.08 -43.92 -2.14
CA ALA A 137 32.41 -43.63 -1.61
C ALA A 137 32.34 -42.73 -0.36
N ARG A 138 33.11 -43.08 0.69
CA ARG A 138 33.19 -42.36 1.98
C ARG A 138 31.91 -42.37 2.82
N SER A 139 30.92 -43.22 2.51
CA SER A 139 29.75 -43.41 3.37
C SER A 139 29.96 -44.48 4.44
N MET A 140 29.11 -44.47 5.47
CA MET A 140 29.04 -45.50 6.51
C MET A 140 27.72 -46.27 6.44
N VAL A 141 27.76 -47.57 6.77
CA VAL A 141 26.60 -48.48 6.84
C VAL A 141 26.73 -49.40 8.05
N TYR A 142 25.64 -50.03 8.47
CA TYR A 142 25.65 -51.10 9.46
C TYR A 142 25.48 -52.46 8.77
N VAL A 143 26.37 -53.41 9.01
CA VAL A 143 26.32 -54.73 8.36
C VAL A 143 25.95 -55.79 9.40
N THR A 144 24.87 -56.54 9.16
CA THR A 144 24.21 -57.34 10.21
C THR A 144 24.77 -58.75 10.39
N ASP A 145 25.51 -59.28 9.42
CA ASP A 145 25.85 -60.71 9.29
C ASP A 145 27.33 -60.93 8.95
N LEU A 146 28.21 -60.02 9.36
CA LEU A 146 29.66 -60.21 9.22
C LEU A 146 30.16 -61.35 10.12
N THR A 147 31.18 -62.05 9.64
CA THR A 147 31.91 -63.03 10.46
C THR A 147 32.55 -62.31 11.65
N GLY A 148 32.19 -62.74 12.86
CA GLY A 148 32.61 -62.08 14.10
C GLY A 148 31.59 -61.06 14.65
N GLY A 149 30.41 -60.93 14.04
CA GLY A 149 29.29 -60.14 14.56
C GLY A 149 28.98 -58.88 13.74
N ALA A 150 27.79 -58.33 13.96
CA ALA A 150 27.31 -57.15 13.26
C ALA A 150 28.11 -55.89 13.61
N GLU A 151 28.43 -55.08 12.60
CA GLU A 151 29.37 -53.96 12.77
C GLU A 151 29.11 -52.82 11.78
N PHE A 152 29.49 -51.59 12.17
CA PHE A 152 29.61 -50.49 11.23
C PHE A 152 30.75 -50.72 10.23
N CYS A 153 30.50 -50.40 8.97
CA CYS A 153 31.45 -50.47 7.87
C CYS A 153 31.48 -49.16 7.09
N TYR A 154 32.60 -48.84 6.47
CA TYR A 154 32.77 -47.66 5.62
C TYR A 154 33.20 -48.06 4.21
N SER A 155 32.83 -47.23 3.24
CA SER A 155 33.27 -47.36 1.86
C SER A 155 34.56 -46.58 1.64
N ASP A 156 35.61 -47.24 1.15
CA ASP A 156 36.82 -46.59 0.65
C ASP A 156 36.73 -46.26 -0.86
N GLY A 157 35.58 -46.52 -1.49
CA GLY A 157 35.35 -46.37 -2.93
C GLY A 157 35.67 -47.61 -3.78
N SER A 158 36.24 -48.67 -3.19
CA SER A 158 36.56 -49.94 -3.87
C SER A 158 36.07 -51.18 -3.12
N ASN A 159 36.05 -51.14 -1.79
CA ASN A 159 35.53 -52.18 -0.92
C ASN A 159 34.78 -51.59 0.28
N TRP A 160 33.82 -52.34 0.80
CA TRP A 160 33.30 -52.07 2.13
C TRP A 160 34.31 -52.60 3.13
N ARG A 161 34.68 -51.78 4.12
CA ARG A 161 35.65 -52.15 5.15
C ARG A 161 35.06 -52.06 6.54
N ARG A 162 35.45 -53.00 7.39
CA ARG A 162 35.10 -53.01 8.81
C ARG A 162 35.79 -51.86 9.54
N MET A 163 35.11 -51.26 10.52
CA MET A 163 35.67 -50.18 11.32
C MET A 163 36.75 -50.68 12.30
N SER A 164 36.62 -51.92 12.79
CA SER A 164 37.50 -52.49 13.83
C SER A 164 38.89 -52.83 13.31
N ASP A 165 38.99 -53.46 12.14
CA ASP A 165 40.25 -54.03 11.64
C ASP A 165 40.61 -53.64 10.20
N ARG A 166 39.75 -52.86 9.52
CA ARG A 166 39.88 -52.46 8.11
C ARG A 166 39.89 -53.63 7.11
N SER A 167 39.54 -54.84 7.52
CA SER A 167 39.37 -55.97 6.61
C SER A 167 38.13 -55.78 5.71
N ILE A 168 38.08 -56.54 4.60
CA ILE A 168 37.01 -56.45 3.60
C ILE A 168 35.72 -57.07 4.14
N ALA A 169 34.61 -56.33 4.02
CA ALA A 169 33.29 -56.68 4.54
C ALA A 169 32.32 -57.21 3.46
N ASN A 170 32.61 -56.99 2.18
CA ASN A 170 31.83 -57.53 1.04
C ASN A 170 32.34 -58.87 0.54
#